data_AF-A0A329TKM0-F1
#
_entry.id   AF-A0A329TKM0-F1
#
_cell.length_a   1.000
_cell.length_b   1.000
_cell.length_c   1.000
_cell.angle_alpha   90.00
_cell.angle_beta   90.00
_cell.angle_gamma   90.00
#
_symmetry.space_group_name_H-M   'P 1'
#
loop_
_entity.id
_entity.type
_entity.pdbx_description
1 polymer ?
#
loop_
_entity_poly.entity_id
_entity_poly.type
_entity_poly.pdbx_seq_one_letter_code
_entity_poly.pdbx_strand_id
1 'polypeptide(L)'
;MASYRYERDIDPKELAPRKERQYTRKEKWANWWDYNLKWVILIGIAVAFVAYNFIGQYFFVPKPDYNIAVVAPYYLPDDTVTALQTALARYGEDRNGDGKVLVTLNVYTLDYSDEDSQTESAAYLTMAGTTKLATDVQGGLSSIFLLYDPAGFEASTGTLRYLDGSLPAPDSDDDWWNMVYKWTDCPVLAGLDLGEYRADTTHAQGGDSQQYLSDFYIGMRGAWNTATAENLAGGEELWQALTAGAVSTLREG
;
A
#
# COMPACT_ATOMS: atom_id res chain seq x y z
N MET A 1 -14.17 -31.13 87.96
CA MET A 1 -14.38 -30.54 86.63
C MET A 1 -13.28 -31.08 85.73
N ALA A 2 -13.66 -31.78 84.66
CA ALA A 2 -12.75 -32.50 83.79
C ALA A 2 -12.01 -31.55 82.84
N SER A 3 -10.68 -31.54 82.88
CA SER A 3 -9.88 -31.03 81.76
C SER A 3 -9.41 -32.24 80.94
N TYR A 4 -10.19 -32.60 79.92
CA TYR A 4 -9.70 -33.44 78.82
C TYR A 4 -8.75 -32.60 77.98
N ARG A 5 -7.49 -32.61 78.38
CA ARG A 5 -6.38 -32.18 77.55
C ARG A 5 -6.09 -33.36 76.63
N TYR A 6 -6.47 -33.25 75.35
CA TYR A 6 -5.98 -34.19 74.34
C TYR A 6 -4.47 -33.97 74.24
N GLU A 7 -3.69 -34.76 74.96
CA GLU A 7 -2.31 -35.02 74.58
C GLU A 7 -2.40 -35.78 73.27
N ARG A 8 -2.19 -35.05 72.17
CA ARG A 8 -2.01 -35.66 70.87
C ARG A 8 -0.66 -36.36 70.96
N ASP A 9 -0.67 -37.67 71.19
CA ASP A 9 0.48 -38.55 71.05
C ASP A 9 0.92 -38.49 69.58
N ILE A 10 1.72 -37.47 69.25
CA ILE A 10 2.38 -37.38 67.96
C ILE A 10 3.61 -38.26 68.10
N ASP A 11 3.57 -39.46 67.53
CA ASP A 11 4.75 -40.32 67.42
C ASP A 11 5.88 -39.49 66.77
N PRO A 12 7.09 -39.37 67.36
CA PRO A 12 8.18 -38.60 66.78
C PRO A 12 8.55 -39.04 65.34
N LYS A 13 8.13 -40.24 64.90
CA LYS A 13 8.21 -40.69 63.51
C LYS A 13 7.26 -39.97 62.56
N GLU A 14 6.16 -39.42 63.04
CA GLU A 14 5.20 -38.63 62.25
C GLU A 14 5.64 -37.17 62.07
N LEU A 15 6.57 -36.68 62.90
CA LEU A 15 7.23 -35.37 62.78
C LEU A 15 8.47 -35.41 61.88
N ALA A 16 8.91 -36.59 61.45
CA ALA A 16 10.03 -36.69 60.53
C ALA A 16 9.63 -36.06 59.17
N PRO A 17 10.39 -35.10 58.63
CA PRO A 17 10.09 -34.56 57.30
C PRO A 17 10.07 -35.73 56.31
N ARG A 18 8.96 -35.88 55.57
CA ARG A 18 8.85 -36.91 54.51
C ARG A 18 10.11 -36.82 53.67
N LYS A 19 10.89 -37.92 53.61
CA LYS A 19 12.11 -38.01 52.78
C LYS A 19 11.81 -37.39 51.41
N GLU A 20 12.47 -36.28 51.11
CA GLU A 20 12.39 -35.67 49.79
C GLU A 20 12.83 -36.73 48.78
N ARG A 21 11.89 -37.19 47.95
CA ARG A 21 12.22 -38.14 46.89
C ARG A 21 13.21 -37.46 45.96
N GLN A 22 14.46 -37.91 45.95
CA GLN A 22 15.41 -37.49 44.93
C GLN A 22 14.99 -38.10 43.60
N TYR A 23 14.18 -37.36 42.84
CA TYR A 23 13.78 -37.76 41.50
C TYR A 23 15.02 -37.87 40.61
N THR A 24 15.10 -38.97 39.88
CA THR A 24 16.11 -39.15 38.84
C THR A 24 15.90 -38.13 37.71
N ARG A 25 16.94 -37.83 36.91
CA ARG A 25 16.83 -36.87 35.80
C ARG A 25 15.69 -37.20 34.83
N LYS A 26 15.42 -38.50 34.61
CA LYS A 26 14.34 -38.98 33.75
C LYS A 26 12.95 -38.73 34.35
N GLU A 27 12.77 -38.96 35.64
CA GLU A 27 11.49 -38.72 36.33
C GLU A 27 11.18 -37.23 36.46
N LYS A 28 12.20 -36.38 36.65
CA LYS A 28 12.03 -34.92 36.63
C LYS A 28 11.54 -34.41 35.28
N TRP A 29 12.04 -35.00 34.18
CA TRP A 29 11.63 -34.64 32.82
C TRP A 29 10.20 -35.09 32.49
N ALA A 30 9.82 -36.30 32.90
CA ALA A 30 8.46 -36.80 32.75
C ALA A 30 7.45 -35.98 33.56
N ASN A 31 7.73 -35.72 34.85
CA ASN A 31 6.89 -34.87 35.68
C ASN A 31 6.80 -33.45 35.13
N TRP A 32 7.87 -32.90 34.58
CA TRP A 32 7.84 -31.58 33.96
C TRP A 32 6.85 -31.53 32.80
N TRP A 33 6.83 -32.54 31.93
CA TRP A 33 5.85 -32.63 30.86
C TRP A 33 4.43 -32.76 31.42
N ASP A 34 4.18 -33.63 32.39
CA ASP A 34 2.84 -33.79 32.97
C ASP A 34 2.30 -32.49 33.59
N TYR A 35 3.16 -31.70 34.26
CA TYR A 35 2.77 -30.41 34.84
C TYR A 35 2.62 -29.29 33.81
N ASN A 36 3.44 -29.29 32.75
CA ASN A 36 3.54 -28.17 31.81
C ASN A 36 2.90 -28.43 30.44
N LEU A 37 2.40 -29.64 30.16
CA LEU A 37 1.80 -30.02 28.87
C LEU A 37 0.69 -29.06 28.46
N LYS A 38 -0.19 -28.67 29.39
CA LYS A 38 -1.25 -27.68 29.12
C LYS A 38 -0.71 -26.32 28.67
N TRP A 39 0.40 -25.87 29.26
CA TRP A 39 1.04 -24.60 28.93
C TRP A 39 1.80 -24.70 27.60
N VAL A 40 2.47 -25.82 27.34
CA VAL A 40 3.14 -26.08 26.05
C VAL A 40 2.12 -26.13 24.91
N ILE A 41 0.96 -26.77 25.12
CA ILE A 41 -0.13 -26.79 24.13
C ILE A 41 -0.69 -25.38 23.91
N LEU A 42 -0.96 -24.61 24.98
CA LEU A 42 -1.43 -23.23 24.86
C LEU A 42 -0.44 -22.32 24.12
N ILE A 43 0.84 -22.41 24.46
CA ILE A 43 1.91 -21.66 23.78
C ILE A 43 2.02 -22.12 22.32
N GLY A 44 1.93 -23.42 22.05
CA GLY A 44 1.93 -23.97 20.70
C GLY A 44 0.78 -23.43 19.84
N ILE A 45 -0.43 -23.37 20.40
CA ILE A 45 -1.60 -22.77 19.72
C ILE A 45 -1.38 -21.27 19.49
N ALA A 46 -0.87 -20.53 20.48
CA ALA A 46 -0.59 -19.11 20.33
C ALA A 46 0.46 -18.84 19.25
N VAL A 47 1.54 -19.62 19.21
CA VAL A 47 2.58 -19.54 18.16
C VAL A 47 2.01 -19.91 16.79
N ALA A 48 1.20 -20.97 16.71
CA ALA A 48 0.54 -21.34 15.46
C ALA A 48 -0.44 -20.26 14.98
N PHE A 49 -1.16 -19.62 15.89
CA PHE A 49 -2.05 -18.50 15.56
C PHE A 49 -1.25 -17.30 15.06
N VAL A 50 -0.18 -16.90 15.74
CA VAL A 50 0.70 -15.81 15.29
C VAL A 50 1.30 -16.16 13.93
N ALA A 51 1.86 -17.36 13.77
CA ALA A 51 2.39 -17.83 12.49
C ALA A 51 1.33 -17.81 11.39
N TYR A 52 0.10 -18.27 11.65
CA TYR A 52 -0.99 -18.23 10.68
C TYR A 52 -1.35 -16.80 10.27
N ASN A 53 -1.44 -15.86 11.21
CA ASN A 53 -1.73 -14.46 10.90
C ASN A 53 -0.61 -13.82 10.05
N PHE A 54 0.66 -14.12 10.34
CA PHE A 54 1.80 -13.56 9.60
C PHE A 54 2.05 -14.25 8.24
N ILE A 55 1.94 -15.58 8.16
CA ILE A 55 2.08 -16.36 6.92
C ILE A 55 0.90 -16.05 5.99
N GLY A 56 -0.30 -15.91 6.55
CA GLY A 56 -1.52 -15.47 5.86
C GLY A 56 -1.31 -14.20 5.06
N GLN A 57 -0.85 -13.14 5.72
CA GLN A 57 -0.63 -11.84 5.08
C GLN A 57 0.55 -11.84 4.10
N TYR A 58 1.64 -12.54 4.41
CA TYR A 58 2.84 -12.50 3.57
C TYR A 58 2.69 -13.30 2.27
N PHE A 59 1.98 -14.44 2.30
CA PHE A 59 1.89 -15.36 1.16
C PHE A 59 0.57 -15.31 0.39
N PHE A 60 -0.54 -14.86 1.00
CA PHE A 60 -1.86 -14.90 0.35
C PHE A 60 -2.41 -13.54 -0.08
N VAL A 61 -1.74 -12.44 0.26
CA VAL A 61 -2.08 -11.12 -0.28
C VAL A 61 -1.35 -10.97 -1.62
N PRO A 62 -2.08 -10.83 -2.76
CA PRO A 62 -1.46 -10.56 -4.05
C PRO A 62 -0.64 -9.27 -3.95
N LYS A 63 0.64 -9.34 -4.31
CA LYS A 63 1.50 -8.15 -4.37
C LYS A 63 1.40 -7.59 -5.78
N PRO A 64 0.94 -6.35 -5.97
CA PRO A 64 0.86 -5.78 -7.30
C PRO A 64 2.25 -5.67 -7.92
N ASP A 65 2.32 -5.91 -9.23
CA ASP A 65 3.54 -5.70 -10.03
C ASP A 65 3.82 -4.21 -10.22
N TYR A 66 2.75 -3.41 -10.26
CA TYR A 66 2.81 -1.96 -10.46
C TYR A 66 1.83 -1.24 -9.56
N ASN A 67 2.31 -0.17 -8.91
CA ASN A 67 1.48 0.83 -8.27
C ASN A 67 1.56 2.12 -9.08
N ILE A 68 0.40 2.66 -9.43
CA ILE A 68 0.26 3.93 -10.14
C ILE A 68 -0.61 4.81 -9.26
N ALA A 69 -0.15 6.03 -9.01
CA ALA A 69 -0.91 6.99 -8.24
C ALA A 69 -1.81 7.79 -9.20
N VAL A 70 -3.06 8.01 -8.81
CA VAL A 70 -3.98 8.90 -9.52
C VAL A 70 -4.33 10.05 -8.60
N VAL A 71 -4.03 11.27 -9.01
CA VAL A 71 -4.28 12.47 -8.21
C VAL A 71 -5.30 13.33 -8.94
N ALA A 72 -6.46 13.49 -8.31
CA ALA A 72 -7.59 14.22 -8.88
C ALA A 72 -8.38 14.95 -7.79
N PRO A 73 -9.07 16.07 -8.10
CA PRO A 73 -9.89 16.79 -7.11
C PRO A 73 -11.16 16.04 -6.70
N TYR A 74 -11.49 14.96 -7.40
CA TYR A 74 -12.68 14.14 -7.18
C TYR A 74 -12.35 12.64 -7.25
N TYR A 75 -13.27 11.81 -6.78
CA TYR A 75 -13.16 10.36 -6.92
C TYR A 75 -13.21 9.96 -8.39
N LEU A 76 -12.36 9.00 -8.79
CA LEU A 76 -12.52 8.34 -10.08
C LEU A 76 -13.68 7.34 -10.00
N PRO A 77 -14.48 7.18 -11.08
CA PRO A 77 -15.48 6.11 -11.13
C PRO A 77 -14.83 4.73 -10.98
N ASP A 78 -15.44 3.85 -10.18
CA ASP A 78 -14.91 2.50 -9.92
C ASP A 78 -14.78 1.65 -11.19
N ASP A 79 -15.71 1.82 -12.13
CA ASP A 79 -15.69 1.18 -13.45
C ASP A 79 -14.46 1.64 -14.25
N THR A 80 -14.14 2.93 -14.23
CA THR A 80 -12.96 3.52 -14.88
C THR A 80 -11.67 2.99 -14.25
N VAL A 81 -11.59 2.95 -12.91
CA VAL A 81 -10.43 2.42 -12.18
C VAL A 81 -10.19 0.96 -12.56
N THR A 82 -11.25 0.14 -12.56
CA THR A 82 -11.17 -1.29 -12.88
C THR A 82 -10.76 -1.52 -14.34
N ALA A 83 -11.35 -0.78 -15.27
CA ALA A 83 -11.03 -0.84 -16.69
C ALA A 83 -9.57 -0.45 -16.93
N LEU A 84 -9.12 0.62 -16.29
CA LEU A 84 -7.76 1.13 -16.41
C LEU A 84 -6.72 0.14 -15.84
N GLN A 85 -6.94 -0.41 -14.64
CA GLN A 85 -6.06 -1.45 -14.10
C GLN A 85 -5.93 -2.65 -15.05
N THR A 86 -7.06 -3.10 -15.62
CA THR A 86 -7.10 -4.22 -16.55
C THR A 86 -6.37 -3.90 -17.87
N ALA A 87 -6.54 -2.68 -18.37
CA ALA A 87 -5.91 -2.24 -19.60
C ALA A 87 -4.39 -2.06 -19.44
N LEU A 88 -3.95 -1.43 -18.35
CA LEU A 88 -2.53 -1.19 -18.05
C LEU A 88 -1.77 -2.49 -17.77
N ALA A 89 -2.42 -3.48 -17.15
CA ALA A 89 -1.82 -4.80 -16.92
C ALA A 89 -1.39 -5.51 -18.21
N ARG A 90 -1.95 -5.15 -19.37
CA ARG A 90 -1.54 -5.71 -20.67
C ARG A 90 -0.19 -5.20 -21.16
N TYR A 91 0.28 -4.08 -20.59
CA TYR A 91 1.55 -3.43 -20.93
C TYR A 91 2.65 -3.68 -19.89
N GLY A 92 2.29 -4.23 -18.73
CA GLY A 92 3.23 -4.60 -17.68
C GLY A 92 3.77 -6.01 -17.84
N GLU A 93 4.84 -6.30 -17.11
CA GLU A 93 5.43 -7.63 -16.97
C GLU A 93 5.01 -8.25 -15.63
N ASP A 94 5.00 -9.59 -15.57
CA ASP A 94 4.82 -10.32 -14.31
C ASP A 94 6.14 -10.26 -13.52
N ARG A 95 6.16 -9.41 -12.49
CA ARG A 95 7.35 -9.10 -11.70
C ARG A 95 7.44 -9.94 -10.45
N ASN A 96 6.31 -10.40 -9.93
CA ASN A 96 6.23 -11.19 -8.72
C ASN A 96 6.32 -12.72 -9.01
N GLY A 97 6.22 -13.12 -10.28
CA GLY A 97 6.32 -14.51 -10.76
C GLY A 97 5.08 -15.35 -10.49
N ASP A 98 3.90 -14.75 -10.29
CA ASP A 98 2.65 -15.44 -9.98
C ASP A 98 1.85 -15.90 -11.22
N GLY A 99 2.34 -15.59 -12.41
CA GLY A 99 1.74 -15.93 -13.70
C GLY A 99 0.68 -14.95 -14.18
N LYS A 100 0.53 -13.78 -13.53
CA LYS A 100 -0.39 -12.71 -13.90
C LYS A 100 0.31 -11.36 -13.74
N VAL A 101 -0.25 -10.34 -14.39
CA VAL A 101 0.18 -8.95 -14.20
C VAL A 101 -0.91 -8.23 -13.45
N LEU A 102 -0.58 -7.68 -12.28
CA LEU A 102 -1.49 -6.92 -11.43
C LEU A 102 -1.02 -5.47 -11.30
N VAL A 103 -1.83 -4.57 -11.85
CA VAL A 103 -1.68 -3.13 -11.67
C VAL A 103 -2.70 -2.65 -10.64
N THR A 104 -2.22 -1.89 -9.64
CA THR A 104 -3.08 -1.23 -8.64
C THR A 104 -3.03 0.28 -8.85
N LEU A 105 -4.20 0.91 -8.92
CA LEU A 105 -4.33 2.37 -8.92
C LEU A 105 -4.59 2.86 -7.50
N ASN A 106 -3.71 3.71 -6.98
CA ASN A 106 -3.90 4.40 -5.72
C ASN A 106 -4.49 5.79 -5.99
N VAL A 107 -5.80 5.95 -5.78
CA VAL A 107 -6.48 7.22 -6.03
C VAL A 107 -6.38 8.13 -4.80
N TYR A 108 -5.84 9.33 -5.00
CA TYR A 108 -5.70 10.39 -4.01
C TYR A 108 -6.58 11.58 -4.41
N THR A 109 -7.62 11.83 -3.61
CA THR A 109 -8.52 12.97 -3.81
C THR A 109 -7.90 14.22 -3.22
N LEU A 110 -7.37 15.08 -4.09
CA LEU A 110 -6.63 16.29 -3.75
C LEU A 110 -7.00 17.39 -4.74
N ASP A 111 -7.53 18.48 -4.22
CA ASP A 111 -7.80 19.69 -4.97
C ASP A 111 -6.70 20.71 -4.66
N TYR A 112 -5.95 21.10 -5.70
CA TYR A 112 -4.88 22.09 -5.64
C TYR A 112 -5.36 23.49 -6.06
N SER A 113 -6.63 23.66 -6.41
CA SER A 113 -7.17 24.97 -6.78
C SER A 113 -7.30 25.90 -5.56
N ASP A 114 -7.01 27.18 -5.77
CA ASP A 114 -7.15 28.25 -4.77
C ASP A 114 -8.62 28.67 -4.52
N GLU A 115 -9.61 27.97 -5.10
CA GLU A 115 -11.02 28.36 -4.95
C GLU A 115 -11.53 28.04 -3.53
N ASP A 116 -11.80 29.11 -2.79
CA ASP A 116 -12.20 29.21 -1.39
C ASP A 116 -13.60 28.63 -1.08
N SER A 117 -13.88 27.42 -1.54
CA SER A 117 -15.12 26.68 -1.29
C SER A 117 -14.91 25.50 -0.34
N GLN A 118 -14.09 25.71 0.70
CA GLN A 118 -13.80 24.73 1.75
C GLN A 118 -15.05 24.49 2.62
N THR A 119 -15.95 23.63 2.16
CA THR A 119 -16.88 22.92 3.05
C THR A 119 -16.07 22.03 4.00
N GLU A 120 -16.53 21.81 5.24
CA GLU A 120 -15.81 20.97 6.21
C GLU A 120 -15.45 19.59 5.63
N SER A 121 -16.33 19.01 4.80
CA SER A 121 -16.10 17.74 4.09
C SER A 121 -14.95 17.79 3.09
N ALA A 122 -14.78 18.91 2.35
CA ALA A 122 -13.68 19.07 1.41
C ALA A 122 -12.34 19.14 2.15
N ALA A 123 -12.27 19.87 3.27
CA ALA A 123 -11.08 19.95 4.10
C ALA A 123 -10.63 18.58 4.66
N TYR A 124 -11.57 17.75 5.13
CA TYR A 124 -11.24 16.39 5.61
C TYR A 124 -10.74 15.47 4.49
N LEU A 125 -11.34 15.54 3.29
CA LEU A 125 -10.91 14.75 2.14
C LEU A 125 -9.51 15.16 1.70
N THR A 126 -9.23 16.46 1.61
CA THR A 126 -7.91 16.98 1.26
C THR A 126 -6.88 16.54 2.29
N MET A 127 -7.13 16.67 3.61
CA MET A 127 -6.17 16.23 4.64
C MET A 127 -5.84 14.72 4.58
N ALA A 128 -6.86 13.87 4.36
CA ALA A 128 -6.68 12.43 4.21
C ALA A 128 -5.92 12.09 2.91
N GLY A 129 -6.24 12.79 1.82
CA GLY A 129 -5.53 12.71 0.55
C GLY A 129 -4.06 13.09 0.67
N THR A 130 -3.76 14.21 1.33
CA THR A 130 -2.40 14.74 1.48
C THR A 130 -1.54 13.78 2.29
N THR A 131 -2.06 13.25 3.40
CA THR A 131 -1.31 12.32 4.25
C THR A 131 -0.97 11.03 3.51
N LYS A 132 -1.93 10.49 2.76
CA LYS A 132 -1.74 9.27 1.98
C LYS A 132 -0.78 9.49 0.80
N LEU A 133 -0.93 10.60 0.07
CA LEU A 133 -0.01 10.96 -1.02
C LEU A 133 1.41 11.18 -0.48
N ALA A 134 1.57 11.89 0.64
CA ALA A 134 2.87 12.09 1.27
C ALA A 134 3.53 10.76 1.66
N THR A 135 2.75 9.76 2.08
CA THR A 135 3.27 8.41 2.37
C THR A 135 3.74 7.71 1.10
N ASP A 136 3.01 7.83 -0.01
CA ASP A 136 3.45 7.30 -1.31
C ASP A 136 4.73 8.01 -1.80
N VAL A 137 4.73 9.34 -1.80
CA VAL A 137 5.88 10.15 -2.22
C VAL A 137 7.10 9.84 -1.38
N GLN A 138 7.01 9.85 -0.05
CA GLN A 138 8.14 9.51 0.84
C GLN A 138 8.55 8.04 0.73
N GLY A 139 7.59 7.14 0.54
CA GLY A 139 7.82 5.69 0.47
C GLY A 139 8.30 5.21 -0.89
N GLY A 140 8.23 6.02 -1.95
CA GLY A 140 8.55 5.57 -3.30
C GLY A 140 7.54 4.58 -3.88
N LEU A 141 6.28 4.57 -3.41
CA LEU A 141 5.38 3.44 -3.66
C LEU A 141 4.91 3.38 -5.12
N SER A 142 4.57 4.53 -5.72
CA SER A 142 4.13 4.64 -7.10
C SER A 142 5.22 5.22 -7.99
N SER A 143 5.45 4.57 -9.13
CA SER A 143 6.44 4.99 -10.13
C SER A 143 5.87 5.95 -11.16
N ILE A 144 4.61 5.74 -11.53
CA ILE A 144 3.87 6.53 -12.52
C ILE A 144 2.73 7.27 -11.81
N PHE A 145 2.49 8.50 -12.23
CA PHE A 145 1.40 9.34 -11.74
C PHE A 145 0.45 9.70 -12.88
N LEU A 146 -0.85 9.57 -12.63
CA LEU A 146 -1.91 10.16 -13.44
C LEU A 146 -2.43 11.39 -12.71
N LEU A 147 -2.30 12.55 -13.32
CA LEU A 147 -2.50 13.85 -12.66
C LEU A 147 -3.60 14.61 -13.38
N TYR A 148 -4.59 15.10 -12.63
CA TYR A 148 -5.55 16.07 -13.15
C TYR A 148 -4.94 17.48 -13.20
N ASP A 149 -4.21 17.86 -12.14
CA ASP A 149 -3.47 19.12 -12.04
C ASP A 149 -1.96 18.84 -11.81
N PRO A 150 -1.17 18.71 -12.89
CA PRO A 150 0.27 18.44 -12.76
C PRO A 150 1.05 19.62 -12.17
N ALA A 151 0.58 20.86 -12.34
CA ALA A 151 1.27 22.05 -11.83
C ALA A 151 1.19 22.10 -10.31
N GLY A 152 -0.02 21.98 -9.74
CA GLY A 152 -0.22 21.95 -8.29
C GLY A 152 0.45 20.73 -7.64
N PHE A 153 0.44 19.58 -8.32
CA PHE A 153 1.13 18.39 -7.85
C PHE A 153 2.65 18.59 -7.77
N GLU A 154 3.29 19.12 -8.81
CA GLU A 154 4.74 19.29 -8.83
C GLU A 154 5.19 20.37 -7.86
N ALA A 155 4.48 21.51 -7.79
CA ALA A 155 4.74 22.54 -6.79
C ALA A 155 4.63 22.02 -5.35
N SER A 156 3.73 21.07 -5.10
CA SER A 156 3.55 20.47 -3.77
C SER A 156 4.57 19.36 -3.45
N THR A 157 5.12 18.66 -4.44
CA THR A 157 5.82 17.39 -4.22
C THR A 157 7.23 17.31 -4.80
N GLY A 158 7.56 18.08 -5.84
CA GLY A 158 8.87 18.07 -6.51
C GLY A 158 9.31 16.67 -6.93
N THR A 159 8.38 15.82 -7.37
CA THR A 159 8.59 14.36 -7.44
C THR A 159 8.79 13.87 -8.88
N LEU A 160 8.39 14.65 -9.88
CA LEU A 160 8.49 14.24 -11.27
C LEU A 160 9.90 14.39 -11.83
N ARG A 161 10.21 13.59 -12.85
CA ARG A 161 11.39 13.80 -13.70
C ARG A 161 10.98 14.39 -15.03
N TYR A 162 11.93 14.96 -15.75
CA TYR A 162 11.70 15.37 -17.14
C TYR A 162 11.44 14.17 -18.05
N LEU A 163 10.76 14.43 -19.17
CA LEU A 163 10.42 13.41 -20.17
C LEU A 163 11.67 12.76 -20.81
N ASP A 164 12.81 13.45 -20.79
CA ASP A 164 14.11 12.91 -21.24
C ASP A 164 14.81 12.05 -20.18
N GLY A 165 14.19 11.89 -19.00
CA GLY A 165 14.71 11.12 -17.87
C GLY A 165 15.64 11.90 -16.93
N SER A 166 16.00 13.14 -17.26
CA SER A 166 16.81 13.98 -16.38
C SER A 166 16.02 14.45 -15.15
N LEU A 167 16.73 14.71 -14.06
CA LEU A 167 16.11 15.14 -12.80
C LEU A 167 16.08 16.68 -12.75
N PRO A 168 14.92 17.29 -12.44
CA PRO A 168 14.86 18.72 -12.22
C PRO A 168 15.74 19.16 -11.07
N ALA A 169 16.23 20.39 -11.16
CA ALA A 169 16.88 21.04 -10.04
C ALA A 169 15.84 21.30 -8.93
N PRO A 170 16.27 21.46 -7.67
CA PRO A 170 15.37 21.95 -6.63
C PRO A 170 14.68 23.24 -7.07
N ASP A 171 13.39 23.37 -6.77
CA ASP A 171 12.57 24.55 -7.09
C ASP A 171 12.40 24.81 -8.61
N SER A 172 12.43 23.76 -9.44
CA SER A 172 12.09 23.81 -10.88
C SER A 172 10.69 23.27 -11.15
N ASP A 173 9.72 23.66 -10.32
CA ASP A 173 8.30 23.28 -10.46
C ASP A 173 7.57 24.11 -11.53
N ASP A 174 8.09 25.31 -11.82
CA ASP A 174 7.52 26.22 -12.82
C ASP A 174 7.56 25.69 -14.26
N ASP A 175 8.31 24.61 -14.57
CA ASP A 175 8.42 24.02 -15.92
C ASP A 175 7.85 22.60 -16.05
N TRP A 176 6.86 22.28 -15.19
CA TRP A 176 6.17 20.99 -15.12
C TRP A 176 5.68 20.42 -16.48
N TRP A 177 5.40 21.26 -17.48
CA TRP A 177 5.00 20.81 -18.83
C TRP A 177 6.08 20.00 -19.55
N ASN A 178 7.35 20.10 -19.12
CA ASN A 178 8.48 19.29 -19.60
C ASN A 178 8.57 17.92 -18.90
N MET A 179 7.71 17.64 -17.92
CA MET A 179 7.75 16.45 -17.06
C MET A 179 6.60 15.47 -17.33
N VAL A 180 5.56 15.91 -18.04
CA VAL A 180 4.34 15.14 -18.27
C VAL A 180 3.93 15.11 -19.74
N TYR A 181 3.25 14.03 -20.13
CA TYR A 181 2.45 14.01 -21.35
C TYR A 181 0.99 14.22 -21.00
N LYS A 182 0.24 14.92 -21.86
CA LYS A 182 -1.22 14.83 -21.79
C LYS A 182 -1.66 13.42 -22.15
N TRP A 183 -2.72 12.90 -21.53
CA TRP A 183 -3.28 11.58 -21.84
C TRP A 183 -3.47 11.37 -23.35
N THR A 184 -4.03 12.39 -24.03
CA THR A 184 -4.29 12.39 -25.46
C THR A 184 -3.04 12.41 -26.33
N ASP A 185 -1.89 12.82 -25.78
CA ASP A 185 -0.61 12.87 -26.49
C ASP A 185 0.07 11.50 -26.51
N CYS A 186 -0.40 10.55 -25.71
CA CYS A 186 0.08 9.18 -25.65
C CYS A 186 -0.82 8.25 -26.49
N PRO A 187 -0.41 7.80 -27.68
CA PRO A 187 -1.25 6.97 -28.55
C PRO A 187 -1.73 5.68 -27.91
N VAL A 188 -0.89 5.10 -27.03
CA VAL A 188 -1.20 3.88 -26.28
C VAL A 188 -2.35 4.12 -25.30
N LEU A 189 -2.29 5.22 -24.53
CA LEU A 189 -3.31 5.58 -23.54
C LEU A 189 -4.61 6.02 -24.21
N ALA A 190 -4.52 6.91 -25.20
CA ALA A 190 -5.66 7.39 -25.97
C ALA A 190 -6.35 6.26 -26.77
N GLY A 191 -5.62 5.18 -27.06
CA GLY A 191 -6.13 4.01 -27.77
C GLY A 191 -6.73 2.91 -26.88
N LEU A 192 -6.74 3.05 -25.55
CA LEU A 192 -7.30 2.01 -24.68
C LEU A 192 -8.83 1.95 -24.81
N ASP A 193 -9.37 0.74 -24.87
CA ASP A 193 -10.81 0.51 -24.73
C ASP A 193 -11.14 0.42 -23.24
N LEU A 194 -11.67 1.52 -22.68
CA LEU A 194 -11.98 1.65 -21.25
C LEU A 194 -13.48 1.58 -20.96
N GLY A 195 -14.32 1.47 -21.99
CA GLY A 195 -15.77 1.44 -21.86
C GLY A 195 -16.36 2.68 -21.19
N GLU A 196 -17.53 2.49 -20.60
CA GLU A 196 -18.32 3.53 -19.93
C GLU A 196 -18.36 3.26 -18.43
N TYR A 197 -18.42 4.33 -17.63
CA TYR A 197 -18.72 4.24 -16.22
C TYR A 197 -20.19 4.62 -15.97
N ARG A 198 -20.81 3.95 -15.00
CA ARG A 198 -22.20 4.21 -14.63
C ARG A 198 -22.31 5.34 -13.63
N ALA A 199 -23.49 5.94 -13.55
CA ALA A 199 -23.83 6.85 -12.47
C ALA A 199 -23.77 6.09 -11.13
N ASP A 200 -23.17 6.72 -10.12
CA ASP A 200 -23.01 6.18 -8.78
C ASP A 200 -23.20 7.30 -7.74
N THR A 201 -22.78 7.06 -6.49
CA THR A 201 -22.91 8.06 -5.42
C THR A 201 -21.97 9.26 -5.57
N THR A 202 -20.93 9.16 -6.39
CA THR A 202 -19.94 10.23 -6.64
C THR A 202 -20.13 10.90 -8.00
N HIS A 203 -20.82 10.23 -8.94
CA HIS A 203 -21.08 10.68 -10.30
C HIS A 203 -22.58 10.68 -10.59
N ALA A 204 -23.18 11.87 -10.72
CA ALA A 204 -24.61 12.01 -10.95
C ALA A 204 -25.10 11.45 -12.30
N GLN A 205 -24.19 11.27 -13.27
CA GLN A 205 -24.44 10.71 -14.58
C GLN A 205 -23.28 9.79 -14.97
N GLY A 206 -23.56 8.74 -15.74
CA GLY A 206 -22.53 7.93 -16.38
C GLY A 206 -21.89 8.66 -17.56
N GLY A 207 -20.78 8.12 -18.05
CA GLY A 207 -20.03 8.72 -19.15
C GLY A 207 -19.01 7.77 -19.75
N ASP A 208 -18.27 8.26 -20.74
CA ASP A 208 -17.20 7.51 -21.40
C ASP A 208 -15.90 7.65 -20.61
N SER A 209 -15.29 6.53 -20.24
CA SER A 209 -14.09 6.48 -19.41
C SER A 209 -12.87 7.05 -20.12
N GLN A 210 -12.80 6.93 -21.45
CA GLN A 210 -11.71 7.52 -22.25
C GLN A 210 -11.81 9.04 -22.28
N GLN A 211 -13.01 9.57 -22.53
CA GLN A 211 -13.28 11.00 -22.51
C GLN A 211 -12.98 11.58 -21.13
N TYR A 212 -13.33 10.87 -20.06
CA TYR A 212 -13.03 11.28 -18.69
C TYR A 212 -11.52 11.41 -18.42
N LEU A 213 -10.72 10.44 -18.88
CA LEU A 213 -9.27 10.44 -18.68
C LEU A 213 -8.52 11.36 -19.66
N SER A 214 -9.18 11.88 -20.69
CA SER A 214 -8.55 12.76 -21.69
C SER A 214 -8.04 14.10 -21.12
N ASP A 215 -8.57 14.51 -19.96
CA ASP A 215 -8.13 15.70 -19.23
C ASP A 215 -6.94 15.43 -18.29
N PHE A 216 -6.56 14.17 -18.11
CA PHE A 216 -5.43 13.79 -17.26
C PHE A 216 -4.09 13.90 -17.99
N TYR A 217 -3.04 13.92 -17.19
CA TYR A 217 -1.64 13.90 -17.58
C TYR A 217 -0.98 12.66 -17.01
N ILE A 218 0.05 12.14 -17.69
CA ILE A 218 0.89 11.06 -17.18
C ILE A 218 2.30 11.58 -16.95
N GLY A 219 2.82 11.34 -15.75
CA GLY A 219 4.17 11.70 -15.32
C GLY A 219 4.91 10.52 -14.70
N MET A 220 6.24 10.56 -14.76
CA MET A 220 7.11 9.55 -14.15
C MET A 220 7.84 10.16 -12.96
N ARG A 221 7.98 9.38 -11.90
CA ARG A 221 8.75 9.75 -10.72
C ARG A 221 10.25 9.87 -11.05
N GLY A 222 10.91 10.87 -10.46
CA GLY A 222 12.37 10.98 -10.43
C GLY A 222 13.06 10.16 -9.33
N ALA A 223 14.29 9.74 -9.60
CA ALA A 223 15.09 8.90 -8.71
C ALA A 223 16.32 9.65 -8.15
N TRP A 224 16.14 10.49 -7.13
CA TRP A 224 17.26 11.26 -6.53
C TRP A 224 18.18 10.45 -5.62
N ASN A 225 17.76 9.26 -5.20
CA ASN A 225 18.56 8.38 -4.35
C ASN A 225 18.34 6.90 -4.71
N THR A 226 19.24 6.04 -4.22
CA THR A 226 19.22 4.60 -4.53
C THR A 226 17.94 3.91 -4.06
N ALA A 227 17.38 4.30 -2.91
CA ALA A 227 16.15 3.70 -2.39
C ALA A 227 14.96 3.98 -3.31
N THR A 228 14.83 5.22 -3.80
CA THR A 228 13.81 5.57 -4.79
C THR A 228 14.05 4.85 -6.11
N ALA A 229 15.30 4.71 -6.55
CA ALA A 229 15.64 3.97 -7.76
C ALA A 229 15.26 2.48 -7.68
N GLU A 230 15.47 1.84 -6.53
CA GLU A 230 15.07 0.45 -6.29
C GLU A 230 13.55 0.29 -6.33
N ASN A 231 12.80 1.23 -5.75
CA ASN A 231 11.35 1.22 -5.80
C ASN A 231 10.79 1.50 -7.21
N LEU A 232 11.54 2.24 -8.03
CA LEU A 232 11.22 2.54 -9.42
C LEU A 232 11.57 1.41 -10.39
N ALA A 233 12.38 0.43 -9.97
CA ALA A 233 12.74 -0.71 -10.81
C ALA A 233 11.46 -1.30 -11.43
N GLY A 234 11.47 -1.64 -12.72
CA GLY A 234 10.31 -2.15 -13.47
C GLY A 234 9.31 -1.10 -13.93
N GLY A 235 9.20 0.05 -13.24
CA GLY A 235 8.29 1.13 -13.62
C GLY A 235 8.71 1.84 -14.91
N GLU A 236 10.00 1.80 -15.24
CA GLU A 236 10.56 2.37 -16.46
C GLU A 236 10.03 1.66 -17.72
N GLU A 237 9.98 0.34 -17.68
CA GLU A 237 9.51 -0.50 -18.78
C GLU A 237 8.02 -0.25 -19.05
N LEU A 238 7.22 -0.17 -17.98
CA LEU A 238 5.81 0.20 -18.10
C LEU A 238 5.65 1.64 -18.61
N TRP A 239 6.43 2.59 -18.08
CA TRP A 239 6.43 3.98 -18.56
C TRP A 239 6.70 4.06 -20.07
N GLN A 240 7.75 3.38 -20.54
CA GLN A 240 8.11 3.35 -21.96
C GLN A 240 7.01 2.69 -22.81
N ALA A 241 6.38 1.62 -22.32
CA ALA A 241 5.27 0.97 -23.01
C ALA A 241 4.05 1.89 -23.12
N LEU A 242 3.70 2.63 -22.07
CA LEU A 242 2.54 3.52 -22.03
C LEU A 242 2.75 4.84 -22.79
N THR A 243 4.00 5.30 -22.88
CA THR A 243 4.36 6.55 -23.58
C THR A 243 4.97 6.30 -24.97
N ALA A 244 4.89 5.06 -25.47
CA ALA A 244 5.41 4.72 -26.79
C ALA A 244 4.75 5.56 -27.89
N GLY A 245 5.57 6.34 -28.60
CA GLY A 245 5.11 7.25 -29.66
C GLY A 245 4.46 8.54 -29.15
N ALA A 246 4.55 8.84 -27.85
CA ALA A 246 4.02 10.08 -27.30
C ALA A 246 4.79 11.30 -27.79
N VAL A 247 4.06 12.38 -28.08
CA VAL A 247 4.62 13.67 -28.49
C VAL A 247 3.92 14.76 -27.70
N SER A 248 4.64 15.42 -26.79
CA SER A 248 4.06 16.47 -25.95
C SER A 248 3.58 17.63 -26.80
N THR A 249 2.31 18.01 -26.62
CA THR A 249 1.71 19.21 -27.20
C THR A 249 1.76 20.39 -26.24
N LEU A 250 2.20 20.17 -25.00
CA LEU A 250 2.29 21.17 -23.96
C LEU A 250 3.40 22.18 -24.25
N ARG A 251 3.19 23.41 -23.81
CA ARG A 251 4.11 24.54 -23.97
C ARG A 251 4.02 25.41 -22.72
N GLU A 252 5.04 26.24 -22.52
CA GLU A 252 5.00 27.33 -21.55
C GLU A 252 3.67 28.11 -21.69
N GLY A 253 2.97 28.23 -20.55
CA GLY A 253 1.62 28.81 -20.45
C GLY A 253 1.57 30.32 -20.60
#